data_AF-B8IA68-F1
#
_entry.id   AF-B8IA68-F1
#
_cell.length_a   1.000
_cell.length_b   1.000
_cell.length_c   1.000
_cell.angle_alpha   90.00
_cell.angle_beta   90.00
_cell.angle_gamma   90.00
#
_symmetry.space_group_name_H-M   'P 1'
#
loop_
_entity.id
_entity.type
_entity.pdbx_description
1 polymer ?
#
loop_
_entity_poly.entity_id
_entity_poly.type
_entity_poly.pdbx_seq_one_letter_code
_entity_poly.pdbx_strand_id
1 'polypeptide(L)'
;MAEPPERADPLPAWTAKDIERWVIIPLRLLRESAIATGPGAALLSADLERPGASFDILGLARTVLTDKDELLALKTYARIRAAGGDAEASIAEWCREKGWNERTFHRRRVRACERLAAAKNAASLAERENRFGVRTQSA
;
A
#
# COMPACT_ATOMS: atom_id res chain seq x y z
N MET A 1 -43.54 -4.88 14.00
CA MET A 1 -42.73 -5.37 12.86
C MET A 1 -41.39 -4.67 12.96
N ALA A 2 -40.31 -5.40 13.26
CA ALA A 2 -38.98 -4.81 13.29
C ALA A 2 -38.50 -4.63 11.85
N GLU A 3 -38.09 -3.41 11.47
CA GLU A 3 -37.44 -3.18 10.19
C GLU A 3 -36.15 -4.02 10.10
N PRO A 4 -35.88 -4.66 8.95
CA PRO A 4 -34.60 -5.34 8.76
C PRO A 4 -33.47 -4.30 8.85
N PRO A 5 -32.33 -4.63 9.50
CA PRO A 5 -31.21 -3.71 9.53
C PRO A 5 -30.78 -3.40 8.10
N GLU A 6 -30.75 -2.11 7.76
CA GLU A 6 -30.25 -1.56 6.51
C GLU A 6 -28.93 -2.25 6.18
N ARG A 7 -28.86 -2.92 5.02
CA ARG A 7 -27.64 -3.59 4.58
C ARG A 7 -26.57 -2.50 4.45
N ALA A 8 -25.66 -2.44 5.42
CA ALA A 8 -24.54 -1.50 5.38
C ALA A 8 -23.89 -1.58 4.00
N ASP A 9 -23.79 -0.43 3.33
CA ASP A 9 -23.19 -0.35 2.00
C ASP A 9 -21.83 -1.05 2.02
N PRO A 10 -21.53 -1.90 1.01
CA PRO A 10 -20.24 -2.54 0.95
C PRO A 10 -19.16 -1.44 0.90
N LEU A 11 -18.22 -1.47 1.86
CA LEU A 11 -17.06 -0.59 1.82
C LEU A 11 -16.47 -0.60 0.39
N PRO A 12 -16.12 0.58 -0.15
CA PRO A 12 -15.64 0.68 -1.51
C PRO A 12 -14.43 -0.23 -1.71
N ALA A 13 -14.45 -1.00 -2.79
CA ALA A 13 -13.35 -1.89 -3.14
C ALA A 13 -12.06 -1.06 -3.33
N TRP A 14 -10.94 -1.59 -2.82
CA TRP A 14 -9.64 -0.99 -3.02
C TRP A 14 -9.33 -0.93 -4.51
N THR A 15 -8.91 0.25 -4.98
CA THR A 15 -8.45 0.46 -6.36
C THR A 15 -6.92 0.52 -6.43
N ALA A 16 -6.37 0.36 -7.63
CA ALA A 16 -4.94 0.56 -7.87
C ALA A 16 -4.48 1.98 -7.48
N LYS A 17 -5.35 2.99 -7.62
CA LYS A 17 -5.09 4.37 -7.22
C LYS A 17 -5.05 4.53 -5.71
N ASP A 18 -5.90 3.81 -4.98
CA ASP A 18 -5.84 3.78 -3.52
C ASP A 18 -4.54 3.15 -3.05
N ILE A 19 -4.15 2.00 -3.60
CA ILE A 19 -2.86 1.37 -3.29
C ILE A 19 -1.72 2.34 -3.53
N GLU A 20 -1.69 3.00 -4.69
CA GLU A 20 -0.67 3.98 -5.03
C GLU A 20 -0.58 5.11 -3.99
N ARG A 21 -1.72 5.68 -3.60
CA ARG A 21 -1.79 6.72 -2.57
C ARG A 21 -1.25 6.22 -1.23
N TRP A 22 -1.66 5.02 -0.83
CA TRP A 22 -1.33 4.45 0.47
C TRP A 22 0.09 3.89 0.57
N VAL A 23 0.80 3.63 -0.54
CA VAL A 23 2.25 3.35 -0.51
C VAL A 23 3.11 4.62 -0.45
N ILE A 24 2.61 5.75 -0.96
CA ILE A 24 3.33 7.04 -0.98
C ILE A 24 3.26 7.73 0.39
N ILE A 25 2.07 7.78 1.00
CA ILE A 25 1.82 8.46 2.29
C ILE A 25 2.83 8.06 3.38
N PRO A 26 3.04 6.76 3.71
CA PRO A 26 3.93 6.39 4.80
C PRO A 26 5.39 6.78 4.52
N LEU A 27 5.84 6.70 3.27
CA LEU A 27 7.20 7.14 2.91
C LEU A 27 7.36 8.66 3.00
N ARG A 28 6.32 9.42 2.69
CA ARG A 28 6.30 10.87 2.87
C ARG A 28 6.35 11.24 4.35
N LEU A 29 5.52 10.60 5.18
CA LEU A 29 5.51 10.80 6.63
C LEU A 29 6.86 10.47 7.26
N LEU A 30 7.48 9.34 6.88
CA LEU A 30 8.82 8.95 7.34
C LEU A 30 9.89 9.99 6.97
N ARG A 31 9.81 10.57 5.77
CA ARG A 31 10.72 11.63 5.33
C ARG A 31 10.50 12.92 6.13
N GLU A 32 9.26 13.35 6.29
CA GLU A 32 8.92 14.55 7.06
C GLU A 32 9.33 14.42 8.52
N SER A 33 9.14 13.25 9.14
CA SER A 33 9.64 12.97 10.48
C SER A 33 11.17 12.97 10.53
N ALA A 34 11.86 12.40 9.53
CA ALA A 34 13.32 12.42 9.47
C ALA A 34 13.90 13.84 9.30
N ILE A 35 13.17 14.75 8.65
CA ILE A 35 13.57 16.16 8.50
C ILE A 35 13.33 16.95 9.80
N ALA A 36 12.23 16.67 10.51
CA ALA A 36 11.93 17.32 11.80
C ALA A 36 12.85 16.86 12.95
N THR A 37 13.50 15.71 12.77
CA THR A 37 14.32 15.04 13.76
C THR A 37 15.78 15.28 13.41
N GLY A 38 16.39 16.36 13.94
CA GLY A 38 17.84 16.57 13.84
C GLY A 38 18.63 15.37 14.40
N PRO A 39 19.96 15.26 14.14
CA PRO A 39 20.77 14.04 14.30
C PRO A 39 20.86 13.39 15.70
N GLY A 40 20.04 13.78 16.67
CA GLY A 40 20.01 13.23 18.02
C GLY A 40 18.61 12.87 18.54
N ALA A 41 17.54 13.05 17.76
CA ALA A 41 16.24 12.56 18.18
C ALA A 41 16.10 11.12 17.67
N ALA A 42 16.26 10.20 18.61
CA ALA A 42 16.06 8.78 18.41
C ALA A 42 14.79 8.54 17.59
N LEU A 43 14.86 7.53 16.73
CA LEU A 43 13.73 6.81 16.16
C LEU A 43 12.81 6.35 17.30
N LEU A 44 12.07 7.28 17.91
CA LEU A 44 11.05 7.01 18.90
C LEU A 44 10.00 6.23 18.14
N SER A 45 10.06 4.92 18.36
CA SER A 45 9.05 3.91 18.13
C SER A 45 7.91 4.41 17.25
N ALA A 46 8.03 4.15 15.95
CA ALA A 46 6.83 3.83 15.20
C ALA A 46 6.21 2.63 15.93
N ASP A 47 5.21 2.92 16.74
CA ASP A 47 4.38 2.01 17.48
C ASP A 47 3.96 0.86 16.55
N LEU A 48 4.65 -0.28 16.63
CA LEU A 48 4.41 -1.46 15.80
C LEU A 48 3.02 -2.07 16.07
N GLU A 49 2.34 -1.61 17.14
CA GLU A 49 0.99 -2.02 17.53
C GLU A 49 -0.13 -1.15 16.95
N ARG A 50 0.19 -0.10 16.17
CA ARG A 50 -0.82 0.56 15.32
C ARG A 50 -0.71 0.03 13.89
N PRO A 51 -1.51 -0.97 13.49
CA PRO A 51 -1.73 -1.28 12.08
C PRO A 51 -2.49 -0.11 11.45
N GLY A 52 -1.76 0.95 11.13
CA GLY A 52 -2.22 1.96 10.19
C GLY A 52 -2.19 1.31 8.82
N ALA A 53 -3.33 1.30 8.12
CA ALA A 53 -3.53 0.67 6.82
C ALA A 53 -2.36 0.91 5.81
N SER A 54 -1.64 2.03 5.95
CA SER A 54 -0.42 2.39 5.21
C SER A 54 0.78 1.43 5.40
N PHE A 55 1.16 1.10 6.64
CA PHE A 55 2.33 0.26 6.91
C PHE A 55 2.05 -1.20 6.56
N ASP A 56 0.80 -1.62 6.74
CA ASP A 56 0.31 -2.93 6.30
C ASP A 56 0.46 -3.14 4.80
N ILE A 57 0.30 -2.10 3.96
CA ILE A 57 0.39 -2.24 2.51
C ILE A 57 1.84 -2.48 2.05
N LEU A 58 2.84 -1.88 2.69
CA LEU A 58 4.25 -2.17 2.38
C LEU A 58 4.66 -3.57 2.84
N GLY A 59 4.10 -4.05 3.97
CA GLY A 59 4.23 -5.43 4.41
C GLY A 59 3.58 -6.39 3.41
N LEU A 60 2.31 -6.15 3.07
CA LEU A 60 1.54 -6.91 2.08
C LEU A 60 2.24 -6.96 0.72
N ALA A 61 2.86 -5.85 0.29
CA ALA A 61 3.59 -5.79 -0.97
C ALA A 61 4.74 -6.81 -1.03
N ARG A 62 5.46 -7.04 0.06
CA ARG A 62 6.54 -8.04 0.11
C ARG A 62 6.00 -9.47 0.02
N THR A 63 4.78 -9.71 0.51
CA THR A 63 4.15 -11.02 0.52
C THR A 63 3.45 -11.34 -0.81
N VAL A 64 2.75 -10.37 -1.39
CA VAL A 64 1.92 -10.55 -2.60
C VAL A 64 2.72 -10.40 -3.90
N LEU A 65 3.72 -9.52 -3.91
CA LEU A 65 4.58 -9.29 -5.07
C LEU A 65 5.81 -10.20 -4.96
N THR A 66 5.66 -11.44 -5.43
CA THR A 66 6.77 -12.40 -5.53
C THR A 66 7.74 -12.03 -6.65
N ASP A 67 7.31 -11.23 -7.62
CA ASP A 67 8.17 -10.63 -8.63
C ASP A 67 8.97 -9.45 -8.05
N LYS A 68 10.29 -9.62 -8.01
CA LYS A 68 11.23 -8.60 -7.50
C LYS A 68 11.18 -7.31 -8.31
N ASP A 69 10.90 -7.38 -9.61
CA ASP A 69 10.88 -6.22 -10.49
C ASP A 69 9.61 -5.38 -10.29
N GLU A 70 8.46 -6.03 -10.04
CA GLU A 70 7.21 -5.33 -9.70
C GLU A 70 7.33 -4.62 -8.34
N LEU A 71 7.88 -5.31 -7.34
CA LEU A 71 8.13 -4.74 -6.03
C LEU A 71 9.13 -3.57 -6.10
N LEU A 72 10.19 -3.71 -6.91
CA LEU A 72 11.19 -2.67 -7.11
C LEU A 72 10.57 -1.44 -7.80
N ALA A 73 9.80 -1.64 -8.88
CA ALA A 73 9.10 -0.56 -9.58
C ALA A 73 8.18 0.23 -8.64
N LEU A 74 7.36 -0.48 -7.85
CA LEU A 74 6.42 0.13 -6.91
C LEU A 74 7.13 0.93 -5.81
N LYS A 75 8.18 0.36 -5.20
CA LYS A 75 8.97 1.03 -4.17
C LYS A 75 9.69 2.27 -4.68
N THR A 76 10.34 2.16 -5.84
CA THR A 76 11.04 3.29 -6.47
C THR A 76 10.05 4.41 -6.78
N TYR A 77 8.91 4.09 -7.39
CA TYR A 77 7.87 5.07 -7.68
C TYR A 77 7.40 5.78 -6.40
N ALA A 78 7.11 5.02 -5.35
CA ALA A 78 6.61 5.56 -4.09
C ALA A 78 7.64 6.51 -3.43
N ARG A 79 8.95 6.16 -3.47
CA ARG A 79 10.03 7.04 -2.98
C ARG A 79 10.12 8.35 -3.77
N ILE A 80 10.09 8.27 -5.09
CA ILE A 80 10.17 9.46 -5.96
C ILE A 80 9.00 10.41 -5.71
N ARG A 81 7.78 9.87 -5.59
CA ARG A 81 6.57 10.67 -5.30
C ARG A 81 6.52 11.18 -3.85
N ALA A 82 7.06 10.43 -2.90
CA ALA A 82 7.15 10.84 -1.50
C ALA A 82 8.09 12.06 -1.33
N ALA A 83 9.17 12.11 -2.11
CA ALA A 83 10.10 13.25 -2.13
C ALA A 83 9.55 14.51 -2.83
N GLY A 84 8.33 14.46 -3.39
CA GLY A 84 7.74 15.61 -4.09
C GLY A 84 8.29 15.83 -5.51
N GLY A 85 9.02 14.86 -6.06
CA GLY A 85 9.74 15.01 -7.34
C GLY A 85 11.23 15.29 -7.18
N ASP A 86 11.70 15.63 -5.98
CA ASP A 86 13.10 15.89 -5.62
C ASP A 86 13.86 14.63 -5.12
N ALA A 87 13.37 13.43 -5.41
CA ALA A 87 14.18 12.25 -5.14
C ALA A 87 15.40 12.25 -6.07
N GLU A 88 16.53 11.72 -5.58
CA GLU A 88 17.86 11.64 -6.21
C GLU A 88 17.91 11.17 -7.68
N ALA A 89 16.81 10.70 -8.26
CA ALA A 89 16.65 10.44 -9.68
C ALA A 89 15.18 10.58 -10.10
N SER A 90 14.93 11.23 -11.23
CA SER A 90 13.68 11.11 -11.97
C SER A 90 13.43 9.64 -12.38
N ILE A 91 12.17 9.25 -12.62
CA ILE A 91 11.86 7.89 -13.10
C ILE A 91 12.67 7.58 -14.38
N ALA A 92 12.86 8.57 -15.24
CA ALA A 92 13.63 8.46 -16.47
C ALA A 92 15.13 8.17 -16.22
N GLU A 93 15.75 8.84 -15.25
CA GLU A 93 17.15 8.58 -14.87
C GLU A 93 17.30 7.21 -14.23
N TRP A 94 16.42 6.86 -13.30
CA TRP A 94 16.43 5.54 -12.67
C TRP A 94 16.25 4.41 -13.69
N CYS A 95 15.35 4.61 -14.67
CA CYS A 95 15.14 3.65 -15.75
C CYS A 95 16.39 3.50 -16.62
N ARG A 96 17.07 4.60 -16.96
CA ARG A 96 18.34 4.58 -17.70
C ARG A 96 19.42 3.81 -16.94
N GLU A 97 19.59 4.07 -15.65
CA GLU A 97 20.57 3.38 -14.80
C GLU A 97 20.30 1.87 -14.67
N LYS A 98 19.02 1.48 -14.63
CA LYS A 98 18.61 0.08 -14.52
C LYS A 98 18.45 -0.64 -15.86
N GLY A 99 18.65 0.06 -16.99
CA GLY A 99 18.42 -0.49 -18.32
C GLY A 99 16.95 -0.84 -18.59
N TRP A 100 16.02 -0.18 -17.90
CA TRP A 100 14.57 -0.37 -18.08
C TRP A 100 14.01 0.70 -19.01
N ASN A 101 12.98 0.34 -19.77
CA ASN A 101 12.14 1.33 -20.43
C ASN A 101 11.11 1.88 -19.44
N GLU A 102 10.86 3.19 -19.45
CA GLU A 102 9.81 3.84 -18.64
C GLU A 102 8.43 3.19 -18.81
N ARG A 103 8.07 2.79 -20.03
CA ARG A 103 6.83 2.04 -20.29
C ARG A 103 6.77 0.73 -19.52
N THR A 104 7.90 0.00 -19.47
CA THR A 104 8.00 -1.25 -18.71
C THR A 104 7.90 -0.98 -17.21
N PHE A 105 8.55 0.08 -16.73
CA PHE A 105 8.46 0.53 -15.35
C PHE A 105 7.01 0.84 -14.95
N HIS A 106 6.32 1.68 -15.71
CA HIS A 106 4.93 2.05 -15.41
C HIS A 106 3.97 0.86 -15.51
N ARG A 107 4.17 -0.03 -16.49
CA ARG A 107 3.37 -1.26 -16.61
C ARG A 107 3.54 -2.16 -15.37
N ARG A 108 4.78 -2.39 -14.93
CA ARG A 108 5.08 -3.19 -13.73
C ARG A 108 4.49 -2.56 -12.47
N ARG A 109 4.63 -1.24 -12.32
CA ARG A 109 4.05 -0.47 -11.23
C ARG A 109 2.52 -0.60 -11.18
N VAL A 110 1.83 -0.41 -12.31
CA VAL A 110 0.37 -0.53 -12.38
C VAL A 110 -0.07 -1.95 -12.03
N ARG A 111 0.56 -2.96 -12.60
CA ARG A 111 0.28 -4.37 -12.30
C ARG A 111 0.49 -4.71 -10.83
N ALA A 112 1.53 -4.17 -10.21
CA ALA A 112 1.77 -4.31 -8.77
C ALA A 112 0.61 -3.71 -7.94
N CYS A 113 0.16 -2.50 -8.29
CA CYS A 113 -0.97 -1.86 -7.61
C CYS A 113 -2.27 -2.66 -7.76
N GLU A 114 -2.56 -3.17 -8.97
CA GLU A 114 -3.74 -4.00 -9.24
C GLU A 114 -3.72 -5.30 -8.43
N ARG A 115 -2.57 -5.99 -8.37
CA ARG A 115 -2.41 -7.21 -7.58
C ARG A 115 -2.63 -6.97 -6.09
N LEU A 116 -2.11 -5.86 -5.56
CA LEU A 116 -2.29 -5.51 -4.16
C LEU A 116 -3.73 -5.12 -3.84
N ALA A 117 -4.39 -4.40 -4.75
CA ALA A 117 -5.81 -4.08 -4.63
C ALA A 117 -6.66 -5.35 -4.59
N ALA A 118 -6.40 -6.29 -5.52
CA ALA A 118 -7.07 -7.59 -5.54
C ALA A 118 -6.83 -8.39 -4.25
N ALA A 119 -5.60 -8.43 -3.74
CA ALA A 119 -5.27 -9.12 -2.50
C ALA A 119 -5.97 -8.51 -1.27
N LYS A 120 -6.02 -7.17 -1.17
CA LYS A 120 -6.76 -6.48 -0.11
C LYS A 120 -8.26 -6.78 -0.19
N ASN A 121 -8.84 -6.72 -1.38
CA ASN A 121 -10.26 -6.99 -1.59
C ASN A 121 -10.61 -8.46 -1.25
N ALA A 122 -9.75 -9.41 -1.62
CA ALA A 122 -9.92 -10.82 -1.25
C ALA A 122 -9.85 -11.03 0.26
N ALA A 123 -8.89 -10.38 0.95
CA ALA A 123 -8.81 -10.43 2.41
C ALA A 123 -10.05 -9.84 3.08
N SER A 124 -10.54 -8.68 2.61
CA SER A 124 -11.78 -8.07 3.11
C SER A 124 -13.01 -8.93 2.85
N LEU A 125 -13.06 -9.66 1.74
CA LEU A 125 -14.14 -10.62 1.47
C LEU A 125 -14.08 -11.81 2.45
N ALA A 126 -12.91 -12.40 2.65
CA ALA A 126 -12.73 -13.51 3.60
C ALA A 126 -13.06 -13.11 5.05
N GLU A 127 -12.67 -11.90 5.48
CA GLU A 127 -13.03 -11.36 6.80
C GLU A 127 -14.54 -11.17 6.96
N ARG A 128 -15.23 -10.74 5.90
CA ARG A 128 -16.71 -10.62 5.91
C ARG A 128 -17.35 -11.99 6.02
N GLU A 129 -16.95 -12.95 5.19
CA GLU A 129 -17.46 -14.32 5.22
C GLU A 129 -17.26 -14.95 6.60
N ASN A 130 -16.09 -14.78 7.22
CA ASN A 130 -15.83 -15.26 8.57
C ASN A 130 -16.74 -14.58 9.62
N ARG A 131 -16.95 -13.26 9.52
CA ARG A 131 -17.80 -12.50 10.45
C ARG A 131 -19.28 -12.86 10.34
N PHE A 132 -19.77 -13.15 9.13
CA PHE A 132 -21.16 -13.56 8.91
C PHE A 132 -21.39 -15.06 9.12
N GLY A 133 -20.36 -15.90 8.89
CA GLY A 133 -20.42 -17.36 9.09
C GLY A 133 -20.49 -17.78 10.56
N VAL A 134 -19.85 -17.03 11.48
CA VAL A 134 -19.90 -17.29 12.93
C VAL A 134 -21.31 -17.13 13.52
N ARG A 135 -22.24 -16.43 12.84
CA ARG A 135 -23.63 -16.30 13.30
C ARG A 135 -24.51 -17.52 13.03
N THR A 136 -24.00 -18.57 12.37
CA THR A 136 -24.83 -19.72 11.93
C THR A 136 -24.60 -21.01 12.74
N GLN A 137 -23.74 -21.00 13.76
CA GLN A 137 -23.54 -22.14 14.66
C GLN A 137 -23.92 -21.77 16.09
N SER A 138 -25.22 -21.65 16.33
CA SER A 138 -25.84 -21.68 17.67
C SER A 138 -27.31 -22.06 17.49
N ALA A 139 -27.55 -23.34 17.28
CA ALA A 139 -28.86 -23.98 17.38
C ALA A 139 -28.64 -25.41 17.88
#